data_AF-A0A3S1HMX0-F1
#
_entry.id   AF-A0A3S1HMX0-F1
#
_cell.length_a   1.000
_cell.length_b   1.000
_cell.length_c   1.000
_cell.angle_alpha   90.00
_cell.angle_beta   90.00
_cell.angle_gamma   90.00
#
_symmetry.space_group_name_H-M   'P 1'
#
loop_
_entity.id
_entity.type
_entity.pdbx_description
1 polymer ?
#
loop_
_entity_poly.entity_id
_entity_poly.type
_entity_poly.pdbx_seq_one_letter_code
_entity_poly.pdbx_strand_id
1 'polypeptide(L)' 'IFSYGGVSGGLRAAQALKPLLTSVGVMPISEGVALPMYQKLLDENGAFNASEQVQGGAKTMLDELLRWSEALKPMRVA' A
#
# COMPACT_ATOMS: atom_id res chain seq x y z
N ILE A 1 -2.50 0.80 -1.46
CA ILE A 1 -1.38 -0.06 -1.96
C ILE A 1 -0.07 0.41 -1.34
N PHE A 2 0.72 -0.49 -0.75
CA PHE A 2 2.07 -0.19 -0.27
C PHE A 2 3.09 -0.61 -1.34
N SER A 3 3.96 0.30 -1.75
CA SER A 3 4.91 0.07 -2.84
C SER A 3 6.30 0.60 -2.51
N TYR A 4 7.34 -0.07 -3.00
CA TYR A 4 8.73 0.32 -2.79
C TYR A 4 9.54 0.09 -4.07
N GLY A 5 10.68 0.78 -4.19
CA GLY A 5 11.60 0.58 -5.32
C GLY A 5 12.62 1.71 -5.42
N GLY A 6 13.23 1.86 -6.60
CA GLY A 6 14.05 3.02 -6.94
C GLY A 6 13.23 4.32 -6.97
N VAL A 7 13.64 5.29 -7.79
CA VAL A 7 13.02 6.63 -7.81
C VAL A 7 11.50 6.60 -8.04
N SER A 8 11.03 5.82 -9.03
CA SER A 8 9.60 5.77 -9.40
C SER A 8 9.07 4.38 -9.72
N GLY A 9 9.92 3.34 -9.62
CA GLY A 9 9.55 1.96 -9.97
C GLY A 9 8.35 1.46 -9.15
N GLY A 10 8.38 1.66 -7.82
CA GLY A 10 7.29 1.25 -6.93
C GLY A 10 5.97 1.97 -7.24
N LEU A 11 6.01 3.28 -7.46
CA LEU A 11 4.81 4.06 -7.79
C LEU A 11 4.18 3.62 -9.12
N ARG A 12 5.00 3.39 -10.15
CA ARG A 12 4.52 2.89 -11.46
C ARG A 12 3.94 1.48 -11.34
N ALA A 13 4.58 0.60 -10.57
CA ALA A 13 4.05 -0.73 -10.28
C ALA A 13 2.69 -0.64 -9.56
N ALA A 14 2.52 0.27 -8.60
CA ALA A 14 1.25 0.48 -7.92
C ALA A 14 0.14 0.96 -8.87
N GLN A 15 0.45 1.86 -9.82
CA GLN A 15 -0.54 2.29 -10.82
C GLN A 15 -0.89 1.17 -11.80
N ALA A 16 0.09 0.35 -12.22
CA ALA A 16 -0.15 -0.80 -13.08
C ALA A 16 -0.97 -1.90 -12.38
N LEU A 17 -0.84 -2.04 -11.05
CA LEU A 17 -1.58 -3.04 -10.27
C LEU A 17 -3.07 -2.70 -10.13
N LYS A 18 -3.45 -1.42 -10.03
CA LYS A 18 -4.86 -1.02 -9.85
C LYS A 18 -5.82 -1.63 -10.89
N PRO A 19 -5.60 -1.52 -12.21
CA PRO A 19 -6.49 -2.13 -13.19
C PRO A 19 -6.52 -3.66 -13.10
N LEU A 20 -5.42 -4.32 -12.70
CA LEU A 20 -5.36 -5.76 -12.48
C LEU A 20 -6.19 -6.21 -11.27
N LEU A 21 -6.24 -5.41 -10.21
CA LEU A 21 -7.10 -5.69 -9.06
C LEU A 21 -8.57 -5.58 -9.46
N THR A 22 -8.93 -4.51 -10.18
CA THR A 22 -10.31 -4.30 -10.61
C THR A 22 -10.78 -5.36 -11.61
N SER A 23 -9.90 -5.95 -12.42
CA SER A 23 -10.28 -7.01 -13.37
C SER A 23 -10.70 -8.32 -12.70
N VAL A 24 -10.31 -8.53 -11.43
CA VAL A 24 -10.71 -9.69 -10.61
C VAL A 24 -11.67 -9.31 -9.48
N GLY A 25 -12.34 -8.16 -9.59
CA GLY A 25 -13.37 -7.73 -8.63
C GLY A 25 -12.84 -7.23 -7.28
N VAL A 26 -11.55 -6.92 -7.17
CA VAL A 26 -10.97 -6.29 -5.97
C VAL A 26 -11.11 -4.78 -6.07
N MET A 27 -11.56 -4.14 -4.98
CA MET A 27 -11.65 -2.68 -4.88
C MET A 27 -10.35 -2.08 -4.30
N PRO A 28 -9.51 -1.39 -5.10
CA PRO A 28 -8.33 -0.71 -4.57
C PRO A 28 -8.70 0.62 -3.89
N ILE A 29 -8.36 0.78 -2.61
CA ILE A 29 -8.51 2.06 -1.91
C ILE A 29 -7.59 3.16 -2.47
N SER A 30 -7.97 4.42 -2.26
CA SER A 30 -7.20 5.60 -2.71
C SER A 30 -5.88 5.73 -1.97
N GLU A 31 -5.88 5.40 -0.68
CA GLU A 31 -4.76 5.52 0.22
C GLU A 31 -3.65 4.52 -0.14
N GLY A 32 -2.42 4.99 -0.07
CA GLY A 32 -1.26 4.18 -0.37
C GLY A 32 0.01 4.82 0.16
N VAL A 33 1.05 3.99 0.24
CA VAL A 33 2.38 4.41 0.65
C VAL A 33 3.34 4.05 -0.46
N ALA A 34 4.17 5.01 -0.88
CA ALA A 34 5.25 4.80 -1.82
C ALA A 34 6.58 5.08 -1.12
N LEU A 35 7.48 4.10 -1.14
CA LEU A 35 8.83 4.18 -0.58
C LEU A 35 9.87 4.28 -1.71
N PRO A 36 10.20 5.50 -2.16
CA PRO A 36 11.33 5.69 -3.07
C PRO A 36 12.64 5.44 -2.33
N MET A 37 13.59 4.80 -3.01
CA MET A 37 14.94 4.53 -2.46
C MET A 37 14.91 3.85 -1.08
N TYR A 38 13.99 2.88 -0.91
CA TYR A 38 13.72 2.22 0.37
C TYR A 38 14.96 1.61 1.04
N GLN A 39 16.00 1.30 0.27
CA GLN A 39 17.26 0.76 0.81
C GLN A 39 17.92 1.68 1.83
N LYS A 40 17.67 3.00 1.76
CA LYS A 40 18.17 3.97 2.75
C LYS A 40 17.52 3.84 4.14
N LEU A 41 16.42 3.11 4.22
CA LEU A 41 15.67 2.86 5.44
C LEU A 41 16.01 1.49 6.04
N LEU A 42 16.96 0.76 5.47
CA LEU A 42 17.45 -0.51 6.01
C LEU A 42 18.71 -0.24 6.84
N ASP A 43 18.81 -0.83 8.03
CA ASP A 43 20.07 -0.81 8.79
C ASP A 43 21.06 -1.88 8.30
N GLU A 44 22.19 -1.99 8.98
CA GLU A 44 23.27 -2.94 8.67
C GLU A 44 22.83 -4.40 8.75
N ASN A 45 21.79 -4.71 9.53
CA ASN A 45 21.20 -6.05 9.65
C ASN A 45 20.04 -6.26 8.66
N GLY A 46 19.75 -5.27 7.82
CA GLY A 46 18.62 -5.28 6.90
C GLY A 46 17.26 -5.02 7.57
N ALA A 47 17.23 -4.55 8.82
CA ALA A 47 15.97 -4.21 9.47
C ALA A 47 15.43 -2.88 8.94
N PHE A 48 14.13 -2.84 8.68
CA PHE A 48 13.45 -1.66 8.13
C PHE A 48 13.10 -0.66 9.23
N ASN A 49 13.68 0.52 9.12
CA ASN A 49 13.48 1.66 10.00
C ASN A 49 12.58 2.69 9.31
N ALA A 50 11.27 2.56 9.56
CA ALA A 50 10.26 3.43 8.96
C ALA A 50 10.33 4.86 9.55
N SER A 51 10.35 5.89 8.69
CA SER A 51 10.17 7.27 9.15
C SER A 51 8.75 7.50 9.67
N GLU A 52 8.56 8.55 10.47
CA GLU A 52 7.22 8.93 10.98
C GLU A 52 6.20 9.14 9.85
N GLN A 53 6.65 9.68 8.70
CA GLN A 53 5.78 9.87 7.54
C GLN A 53 5.31 8.53 6.95
N VAL A 54 6.19 7.52 6.91
CA VAL A 54 5.83 6.17 6.46
C VAL A 54 4.88 5.52 7.45
N GLN A 55 5.14 5.66 8.75
CA GLN A 55 4.27 5.11 9.81
C GLN A 55 2.87 5.74 9.77
N GLY A 56 2.79 7.08 9.67
CA GLY A 56 1.52 7.80 9.58
C GLY A 56 0.74 7.46 8.30
N GLY A 57 1.42 7.43 7.15
CA GLY A 57 0.80 7.02 5.88
C GLY A 57 0.30 5.58 5.90
N ALA A 58 1.08 4.65 6.49
CA ALA A 58 0.68 3.26 6.65
C ALA A 58 -0.53 3.12 7.56
N LYS A 59 -0.57 3.85 8.68
CA LYS A 59 -1.74 3.89 9.57
C LYS A 59 -2.99 4.33 8.82
N THR A 60 -2.95 5.49 8.14
CA THR A 60 -4.10 5.98 7.36
C THR A 60 -4.55 4.98 6.31
N MET A 61 -3.60 4.38 5.58
CA MET A 61 -3.91 3.36 4.58
C MET A 61 -4.59 2.12 5.18
N LEU A 62 -4.11 1.63 6.33
CA LEU A 62 -4.66 0.45 6.99
C LEU A 62 -6.04 0.73 7.62
N ASP A 63 -6.22 1.92 8.21
CA ASP A 63 -7.50 2.36 8.77
C ASP A 63 -8.59 2.41 7.68
N GLU A 64 -8.29 3.01 6.51
CA GLU A 64 -9.22 3.02 5.37
C GLU A 64 -9.42 1.62 4.77
N LEU A 65 -8.37 0.79 4.71
CA LEU A 65 -8.51 -0.60 4.26
C LEU A 65 -9.48 -1.38 5.15
N LEU A 66 -9.38 -1.23 6.47
CA LEU A 66 -10.27 -1.87 7.42
C LEU A 66 -11.71 -1.42 7.20
N ARG A 67 -11.94 -0.11 7.10
CA ARG A 67 -13.25 0.50 6.87
C ARG A 67 -13.92 -0.05 5.59
N TRP A 68 -13.20 -0.07 4.47
CA TRP A 68 -13.70 -0.65 3.22
C TRP A 68 -13.93 -2.16 3.33
N SER A 69 -13.02 -2.86 4.01
CA SER A 69 -13.13 -4.31 4.18
C SER A 69 -14.37 -4.72 4.95
N GLU A 70 -14.70 -3.99 6.02
CA GLU A 70 -15.91 -4.18 6.82
C GLU A 70 -17.17 -3.87 6.01
N ALA A 71 -17.20 -2.73 5.32
CA ALA A 71 -18.36 -2.33 4.50
C ALA A 71 -18.65 -3.30 3.36
N LEU A 72 -17.62 -3.85 2.72
CA LEU A 72 -17.77 -4.78 1.59
C LEU A 72 -17.95 -6.24 2.02
N LYS A 73 -17.68 -6.60 3.28
CA LYS A 73 -17.75 -7.98 3.75
C LYS A 73 -19.13 -8.62 3.57
N PRO A 74 -20.26 -7.96 3.92
CA PRO A 74 -21.60 -8.55 3.71
C PRO A 74 -21.91 -8.85 2.25
N MET A 75 -21.42 -8.02 1.32
CA MET A 75 -21.66 -8.21 -0.12
C MET A 75 -20.94 -9.44 -0.71
N ARG A 76 -19.89 -9.96 -0.07
CA ARG A 76 -19.17 -11.16 -0.56
C ARG A 76 -19.86 -12.47 -0.17
N VAL A 77 -20.71 -12.44 0.85
CA VAL A 77 -21.40 -13.62 1.38
C VAL A 77 -22.79 -13.78 0.74
N ALA A 78 -23.37 -12.68 0.25
CA ALA A 78 -24.61 -12.67 -0.53
C ALA A 78 -24.38 -13.20 -1.96
#